data_AF-L7J8I7-F1
#
_entry.id   AF-L7J8I7-F1
#
_cell.length_a   1.000
_cell.length_b   1.000
_cell.length_c   1.000
_cell.angle_alpha   90.00
_cell.angle_beta   90.00
_cell.angle_gamma   90.00
#
_symmetry.space_group_name_H-M   'P 1'
#
loop_
_entity.id
_entity.type
_entity.pdbx_description
1 polymer ?
#
loop_
_entity_poly.entity_id
_entity_poly.type
_entity_poly.pdbx_seq_one_letter_code
_entity_poly.pdbx_strand_id
1 'polypeptide(L)'
;MNFTQDIHSASTAYDTSPGGTDSSDRPRTGVLRRSCEACRALKARCIHVPNSGSRCCKRCMDHGIDCVFEEAIARPKRARTSAIVNDSGLMFTPSGFPTTSPMADMALTSNVNDVFSKGIVTFEAAQGYLQAFIADAALFPFVVISPHMTLDFLRRERPCLLLAIMVVCSQGSVQEKLIVEFKNYIAQHVIIEARRGVDAVQGLIVYCNW
;
A
#
# COMPACT_ATOMS: atom_id res chain seq x y z
N MET A 1 9.59 27.51 -69.31
CA MET A 1 10.92 28.03 -68.91
C MET A 1 11.23 27.44 -67.55
N ASN A 2 12.25 26.59 -67.49
CA ASN A 2 12.80 26.00 -66.27
C ASN A 2 13.44 27.07 -65.38
N PHE A 3 13.59 26.76 -64.08
CA PHE A 3 14.81 26.83 -63.25
C PHE A 3 14.38 26.77 -61.75
N THR A 4 14.51 25.63 -61.04
CA THR A 4 15.55 25.29 -60.01
C THR A 4 15.64 26.27 -58.82
N GLN A 5 15.87 25.94 -57.54
CA GLN A 5 16.16 24.70 -56.78
C GLN A 5 16.12 25.02 -55.26
N ASP A 6 15.90 23.99 -54.43
CA ASP A 6 16.22 23.74 -53.00
C ASP A 6 16.82 24.83 -52.06
N ILE A 7 16.47 24.78 -50.75
CA ILE A 7 17.39 24.52 -49.61
C ILE A 7 16.80 24.89 -48.21
N HIS A 8 16.74 23.87 -47.35
CA HIS A 8 16.97 23.78 -45.89
C HIS A 8 16.01 24.35 -44.82
N SER A 9 15.37 23.39 -44.14
CA SER A 9 15.38 23.14 -42.68
C SER A 9 15.88 24.25 -41.73
N ALA A 10 14.95 24.83 -40.96
CA ALA A 10 15.26 25.62 -39.77
C ALA A 10 14.77 24.89 -38.51
N SER A 11 15.74 24.38 -37.75
CA SER A 11 15.59 23.80 -36.42
C SER A 11 15.36 24.91 -35.39
N THR A 12 14.24 24.87 -34.67
CA THR A 12 14.00 25.70 -33.48
C THR A 12 14.42 24.91 -32.24
N ALA A 13 15.66 25.11 -31.80
CA ALA A 13 16.11 24.70 -30.48
C ALA A 13 15.83 25.84 -29.50
N TYR A 14 14.77 25.71 -28.69
CA TYR A 14 14.63 26.43 -27.44
C TYR A 14 15.07 25.50 -26.32
N ASP A 15 16.08 25.96 -25.61
CA ASP A 15 16.69 25.34 -24.45
C ASP A 15 15.75 25.54 -23.25
N THR A 16 15.36 24.47 -22.57
CA THR A 16 14.82 24.57 -21.21
C THR A 16 15.10 23.28 -20.46
N SER A 17 16.31 23.20 -19.91
CA SER A 17 16.59 22.37 -18.74
C SER A 17 15.78 22.88 -17.54
N PRO A 18 15.15 22.00 -16.74
CA PRO A 18 14.94 22.26 -15.33
C PRO A 18 15.88 21.38 -14.52
N GLY A 19 16.89 22.01 -13.92
CA GLY A 19 17.66 21.41 -12.85
C GLY A 19 16.75 21.10 -11.66
N GLY A 20 16.61 19.81 -11.37
CA GLY A 20 16.16 19.29 -10.08
C GLY A 20 17.40 18.92 -9.27
N THR A 21 17.69 19.74 -8.27
CA THR A 21 18.83 19.68 -7.37
C THR A 21 18.92 18.38 -6.58
N ASP A 22 20.13 17.84 -6.58
CA ASP A 22 20.82 17.14 -5.49
C ASP A 22 20.16 15.92 -4.83
N SER A 23 20.64 14.74 -5.24
CA SER A 23 20.67 13.54 -4.40
C SER A 23 21.85 12.65 -4.81
N SER A 24 23.05 13.23 -4.81
CA SER A 24 24.28 12.57 -5.25
C SER A 24 24.95 11.66 -4.20
N ASP A 25 24.38 11.49 -3.00
CA ASP A 25 25.07 10.78 -1.92
C ASP A 25 24.36 9.51 -1.40
N ARG A 26 23.63 8.80 -2.28
CA ARG A 26 23.22 7.41 -1.97
C ARG A 26 24.20 6.42 -2.61
N PRO A 27 24.76 5.49 -1.82
CA PRO A 27 25.71 4.52 -2.35
C PRO A 27 25.06 3.70 -3.47
N ARG A 28 25.72 3.65 -4.62
CA ARG A 28 25.38 2.77 -5.74
C ARG A 28 25.63 1.33 -5.30
N THR A 29 24.72 0.42 -5.63
CA THR A 29 24.82 -0.98 -5.17
C THR A 29 25.81 -1.82 -5.98
N GLY A 30 26.41 -1.24 -7.04
CA GLY A 30 27.22 -1.98 -8.03
C GLY A 30 26.41 -2.97 -8.88
N VAL A 31 25.08 -3.00 -8.72
CA VAL A 31 24.17 -3.88 -9.46
C VAL A 31 23.35 -3.04 -10.42
N LEU A 32 23.31 -3.43 -11.70
CA LEU A 32 22.49 -2.77 -12.72
C LEU A 32 20.99 -2.96 -12.44
N ARG A 33 20.19 -1.95 -12.80
CA ARG A 33 18.72 -2.02 -12.74
C ARG A 33 18.21 -3.12 -13.67
N ARG A 34 17.05 -3.69 -13.33
CA ARG A 34 16.43 -4.78 -14.12
C ARG A 34 15.77 -4.31 -15.42
N SER A 35 15.44 -3.03 -15.52
CA SER A 35 14.90 -2.40 -16.73
C SER A 35 15.90 -1.35 -17.24
N CYS A 36 16.07 -1.24 -18.56
CA CYS A 36 16.83 -0.16 -19.16
C CYS A 36 16.12 1.20 -18.98
N GLU A 37 16.86 2.28 -19.20
CA GLU A 37 16.38 3.66 -19.05
C GLU A 37 15.19 3.95 -19.97
N ALA A 38 15.29 3.61 -21.27
CA ALA A 38 14.22 3.83 -22.25
C ALA A 38 12.90 3.13 -21.87
N CYS A 39 12.97 1.86 -21.46
CA CYS A 39 11.78 1.13 -21.00
C CYS A 39 11.25 1.70 -19.69
N ARG A 40 12.11 2.18 -18.78
CA ARG A 40 11.71 2.79 -17.51
C ARG A 40 11.01 4.13 -17.71
N ALA A 41 11.56 5.01 -18.55
CA ALA A 41 10.99 6.32 -18.88
C ALA A 41 9.60 6.17 -19.50
N LEU A 42 9.42 5.16 -20.36
CA LEU A 42 8.16 4.88 -21.04
C LEU A 42 7.25 3.89 -20.28
N LYS A 43 7.62 3.49 -19.05
CA LYS A 43 6.91 2.49 -18.22
C LYS A 43 6.53 1.19 -18.98
N ALA A 44 7.35 0.79 -19.95
CA ALA A 44 7.10 -0.40 -20.74
C ALA A 44 7.87 -1.62 -20.20
N ARG A 45 7.42 -2.81 -20.58
CA ARG A 45 8.08 -4.07 -20.24
C ARG A 45 9.47 -4.16 -20.90
N CYS A 46 10.52 -4.37 -20.10
CA CYS A 46 11.88 -4.59 -20.56
C CYS A 46 12.20 -6.09 -20.56
N ILE A 47 12.44 -6.69 -21.72
CA ILE A 47 12.74 -8.13 -21.87
C ILE A 47 14.15 -8.29 -22.41
N HIS A 48 15.03 -8.95 -21.66
CA HIS A 48 16.41 -9.20 -22.07
C HIS A 48 16.48 -10.41 -23.02
N VAL A 49 17.20 -10.28 -24.14
CA VAL A 49 17.41 -11.39 -25.08
C VAL A 49 18.84 -11.91 -24.91
N PRO A 50 19.06 -13.11 -24.36
CA PRO A 50 20.38 -13.56 -23.92
C PRO A 50 21.33 -14.02 -25.05
N ASN A 51 20.92 -13.97 -26.33
CA ASN A 51 21.55 -14.79 -27.37
C ASN A 51 22.44 -14.05 -28.39
N SER A 52 22.90 -12.83 -28.12
CA SER A 52 23.62 -12.06 -29.16
C SER A 52 24.68 -11.09 -28.63
N GLY A 53 25.39 -11.38 -27.54
CA GLY A 53 26.54 -10.57 -27.05
C GLY A 53 26.26 -9.09 -26.69
N SER A 54 25.08 -8.59 -27.04
CA SER A 54 24.58 -7.25 -26.86
C SER A 54 23.64 -7.28 -25.67
N ARG A 55 23.98 -6.52 -24.63
CA ARG A 55 23.16 -6.33 -23.42
C ARG A 55 21.97 -5.40 -23.72
N CYS A 56 21.22 -5.70 -24.77
CA CYS A 56 20.09 -4.91 -25.24
C CYS A 56 18.77 -5.67 -25.01
N CYS A 57 17.70 -4.94 -24.68
CA CYS A 57 16.38 -5.53 -24.53
C CYS A 57 15.67 -5.64 -25.89
N LYS A 58 14.69 -6.56 -26.01
CA LYS A 58 13.93 -6.79 -27.24
C LYS A 58 13.36 -5.52 -27.85
N ARG A 59 12.74 -4.67 -27.02
CA ARG A 59 12.13 -3.41 -27.48
C ARG A 59 13.17 -2.44 -28.05
N CYS A 60 14.28 -2.24 -27.35
CA CYS A 60 15.31 -1.32 -27.81
C CYS A 60 15.97 -1.83 -29.10
N MET A 61 16.13 -3.14 -29.25
CA MET A 61 16.59 -3.77 -30.49
C MET A 61 15.61 -3.54 -31.65
N ASP A 62 14.32 -3.79 -31.44
CA ASP A 62 13.29 -3.67 -32.49
C ASP A 62 13.09 -2.21 -32.96
N HIS A 63 13.28 -1.23 -32.07
CA HIS A 63 13.06 0.19 -32.35
C HIS A 63 14.34 1.00 -32.60
N GLY A 64 15.52 0.36 -32.59
CA GLY A 64 16.80 1.05 -32.76
C GLY A 64 17.08 2.12 -31.70
N ILE A 65 16.59 1.90 -30.47
CA ILE A 65 16.74 2.84 -29.34
C ILE A 65 17.97 2.43 -28.53
N ASP A 66 18.73 3.41 -28.05
CA ASP A 66 19.85 3.15 -27.17
C ASP A 66 19.39 2.47 -25.85
N CYS A 67 20.05 1.37 -25.49
CA CYS A 67 19.64 0.49 -24.40
C CYS A 67 20.62 0.56 -23.23
N VAL A 68 20.51 1.63 -22.45
CA VAL A 68 21.38 1.85 -21.28
C VAL A 68 20.74 1.27 -20.02
N PHE A 69 21.53 0.48 -19.27
CA PHE A 69 21.18 0.03 -17.93
C PHE A 69 22.00 0.82 -16.91
N GLU A 70 21.33 1.63 -16.10
CA GLU A 70 21.98 2.35 -14.99
C GLU A 70 22.11 1.46 -13.75
N GLU A 71 23.01 1.86 -12.84
CA GLU A 71 23.14 1.25 -11.52
C GLU A 71 21.89 1.46 -10.65
N ALA A 72 21.55 0.44 -9.87
CA ALA A 72 20.48 0.52 -8.90
C ALA A 72 20.90 1.40 -7.72
N ILE A 73 19.99 2.30 -7.33
CA ILE A 73 20.16 3.14 -6.14
C ILE A 73 19.83 2.28 -4.94
N ALA A 74 20.70 2.27 -3.92
CA ALA A 74 20.43 1.55 -2.68
C ALA A 74 19.11 2.01 -2.06
N ARG A 75 18.21 1.05 -1.83
CA ARG A 75 16.99 1.31 -1.05
C ARG A 75 17.42 1.52 0.40
N PRO A 76 16.93 2.57 1.09
CA PRO A 76 17.17 2.73 2.53
C PRO A 76 16.80 1.43 3.24
N LYS A 77 17.72 0.88 4.04
CA LYS A 77 17.39 -0.24 4.91
C LYS A 77 16.29 0.24 5.84
N ARG A 78 15.09 -0.33 5.71
CA ARG A 78 14.04 -0.17 6.71
C ARG A 78 14.66 -0.66 8.03
N ALA A 79 14.66 0.18 9.05
CA ALA A 79 15.04 -0.25 10.39
C ALA A 79 14.20 -1.49 10.72
N ARG A 80 14.86 -2.65 10.76
CA ARG A 80 14.27 -3.81 11.43
C ARG A 80 14.29 -3.41 12.89
N THR A 81 13.13 -3.29 13.52
CA THR A 81 13.04 -3.30 14.97
C THR A 81 13.84 -4.50 15.42
N SER A 82 14.98 -4.25 16.05
CA SER A 82 15.89 -5.29 16.49
C SER A 82 15.09 -6.19 17.43
N ALA A 83 15.07 -7.47 17.12
CA ALA A 83 14.74 -8.47 18.12
C ALA A 83 15.64 -8.21 19.31
N ILE A 84 15.04 -8.03 20.48
CA ILE A 84 15.74 -8.02 21.77
C ILE A 84 16.52 -9.34 21.83
N VAL A 85 17.84 -9.26 21.68
CA VAL A 85 18.73 -10.37 21.94
C VAL A 85 18.86 -10.47 23.45
N ASN A 86 18.28 -11.52 24.03
CA ASN A 86 18.55 -11.86 25.42
C ASN A 86 19.77 -12.78 25.44
N ASP A 87 20.79 -12.35 26.17
CA ASP A 87 22.03 -13.08 26.43
C ASP A 87 21.71 -14.27 27.34
N SER A 88 21.68 -15.47 26.79
CA SER A 88 21.84 -16.74 27.50
C SER A 88 21.94 -17.87 26.47
N GLY A 89 23.16 -18.31 26.21
CA GLY A 89 23.43 -19.42 25.30
C GLY A 89 22.84 -20.72 25.81
N LEU A 90 21.85 -21.27 25.10
CA LEU A 90 21.50 -22.69 25.14
C LEU A 90 21.00 -23.12 23.76
N MET A 91 21.61 -24.20 23.24
CA MET A 91 21.14 -24.92 22.05
C MET A 91 19.75 -25.51 22.35
N PHE A 92 18.78 -25.29 21.47
CA PHE A 92 17.50 -26.00 21.53
C PHE A 92 17.37 -26.99 20.37
N THR A 93 17.30 -28.27 20.73
CA THR A 93 16.86 -29.38 19.89
C THR A 93 15.33 -29.35 19.72
N PRO A 94 14.76 -29.88 18.63
CA PRO A 94 13.33 -29.88 18.42
C PRO A 94 12.73 -31.22 18.85
N SER A 95 12.10 -31.28 20.02
CA SER A 95 11.11 -32.33 20.32
C SER A 95 10.30 -32.00 21.56
N GLY A 96 8.97 -32.09 21.41
CA GLY A 96 8.02 -32.13 22.52
C GLY A 96 7.06 -30.94 22.53
N PHE A 97 5.88 -31.12 21.93
CA PHE A 97 4.68 -30.37 22.33
C PHE A 97 4.27 -30.82 23.73
N PRO A 98 4.05 -29.89 24.68
CA PRO A 98 3.10 -30.10 25.75
C PRO A 98 1.86 -29.24 25.49
N THR A 99 0.77 -29.93 25.23
CA THR A 99 -0.60 -29.45 25.39
C THR A 99 -0.78 -28.92 26.82
N THR A 100 -0.75 -27.60 27.00
CA THR A 100 -1.48 -26.93 28.08
C THR A 100 -1.99 -25.59 27.57
N SER A 101 -3.31 -25.45 27.60
CA SER A 101 -4.04 -24.21 27.34
C SER A 101 -3.67 -23.16 28.40
N PRO A 102 -3.39 -21.91 28.00
CA PRO A 102 -3.58 -20.76 28.86
C PRO A 102 -4.78 -19.95 28.36
N MET A 103 -5.99 -20.47 28.57
CA MET A 103 -7.20 -19.64 28.65
C MET A 103 -7.27 -19.03 30.05
N ALA A 104 -6.38 -18.11 30.40
CA ALA A 104 -6.51 -17.16 31.52
C ALA A 104 -5.18 -16.41 31.70
N ASP A 105 -4.94 -15.39 30.88
CA ASP A 105 -4.22 -14.14 31.27
C ASP A 105 -3.94 -13.29 30.03
N MET A 106 -4.95 -12.53 29.59
CA MET A 106 -4.74 -11.28 28.83
C MET A 106 -5.99 -10.38 28.89
N ALA A 107 -6.64 -10.34 30.06
CA ALA A 107 -7.60 -9.27 30.34
C ALA A 107 -6.81 -8.05 30.82
N LEU A 108 -7.08 -6.89 30.23
CA LEU A 108 -6.63 -5.53 30.60
C LEU A 108 -5.33 -5.05 29.94
N THR A 109 -5.38 -4.69 28.65
CA THR A 109 -4.80 -3.43 28.11
C THR A 109 -5.33 -3.16 26.70
N SER A 110 -6.64 -2.94 26.55
CA SER A 110 -7.12 -2.16 25.42
C SER A 110 -8.09 -1.13 25.97
N ASN A 111 -7.59 0.10 26.09
CA ASN A 111 -8.44 1.25 26.30
C ASN A 111 -9.20 1.44 24.98
N VAL A 112 -10.29 0.68 24.78
CA VAL A 112 -11.01 0.63 23.51
C VAL A 112 -11.83 1.92 23.39
N ASN A 113 -11.14 3.00 23.03
CA ASN A 113 -11.72 4.30 22.74
C ASN A 113 -12.40 4.26 21.36
N ASP A 114 -13.44 3.44 21.24
CA ASP A 114 -14.18 3.24 20.02
C ASP A 114 -15.59 3.81 20.11
N VAL A 115 -16.29 3.79 18.98
CA VAL A 115 -17.62 4.37 18.81
C VAL A 115 -18.69 3.77 19.72
N PHE A 116 -18.47 2.54 20.21
CA PHE A 116 -19.36 1.87 21.16
C PHE A 116 -19.13 2.37 22.58
N SER A 117 -17.87 2.45 23.02
CA SER A 117 -17.51 3.00 24.33
C SER A 117 -17.87 4.48 24.45
N LYS A 118 -17.85 5.22 23.34
CA LYS A 118 -18.31 6.62 23.25
C LYS A 118 -19.83 6.78 23.23
N GLY A 119 -20.59 5.69 23.14
CA GLY A 119 -22.05 5.72 23.04
C GLY A 119 -22.58 6.37 21.76
N ILE A 120 -21.76 6.45 20.70
CA ILE A 120 -22.17 7.03 19.40
C ILE A 120 -23.13 6.07 18.69
N VAL A 121 -22.90 4.75 18.84
CA VAL A 121 -23.72 3.70 18.23
C VAL A 121 -23.97 2.60 19.25
N THR A 122 -25.21 2.13 19.33
CA THR A 122 -25.59 0.96 20.15
C THR A 122 -25.18 -0.33 19.45
N PHE A 123 -24.96 -1.39 20.22
CA PHE A 123 -24.56 -2.69 19.65
C PHE A 123 -25.60 -3.22 18.65
N GLU A 124 -26.89 -3.07 18.95
CA GLU A 124 -27.99 -3.48 18.09
C GLU A 124 -28.01 -2.70 16.77
N ALA A 125 -27.88 -1.37 16.82
CA ALA A 125 -27.82 -0.54 15.61
C ALA A 125 -26.63 -0.94 14.73
N ALA A 126 -25.48 -1.20 15.33
CA ALA A 126 -24.30 -1.60 14.60
C ALA A 126 -24.41 -2.99 13.96
N GLN A 127 -25.07 -3.95 14.61
CA GLN A 127 -25.41 -5.22 13.98
C GLN A 127 -26.34 -5.01 12.78
N GLY A 128 -27.33 -4.11 12.89
CA GLY A 128 -28.19 -3.73 11.78
C GLY A 128 -27.42 -3.13 10.60
N TYR A 129 -26.49 -2.22 10.86
CA TYR A 129 -25.62 -1.63 9.84
C TYR A 129 -24.73 -2.65 9.15
N LEU A 130 -24.11 -3.55 9.93
CA LEU A 130 -23.31 -4.64 9.37
C LEU A 130 -24.14 -5.54 8.46
N GLN A 131 -25.35 -5.88 8.87
CA GLN A 131 -26.22 -6.75 8.09
C GLN A 131 -26.73 -6.08 6.81
N ALA A 132 -27.05 -4.79 6.88
CA ALA A 132 -27.38 -3.99 5.70
C ALA A 132 -26.21 -3.96 4.70
N PHE A 133 -24.99 -3.72 5.19
CA PHE A 133 -23.80 -3.74 4.35
C PHE A 133 -23.57 -5.09 3.68
N ILE A 134 -23.77 -6.20 4.41
CA ILE A 134 -23.62 -7.56 3.86
C ILE A 134 -24.63 -7.83 2.74
N ALA A 135 -25.87 -7.33 2.87
CA ALA A 135 -26.88 -7.44 1.82
C ALA A 135 -26.43 -6.74 0.52
N ASP A 136 -25.76 -5.60 0.64
CA ASP A 136 -25.26 -4.80 -0.48
C ASP A 136 -23.82 -5.16 -0.90
N ALA A 137 -23.18 -6.12 -0.23
CA ALA A 137 -21.75 -6.42 -0.41
C ALA A 137 -21.40 -6.89 -1.82
N ALA A 138 -22.38 -7.40 -2.59
CA ALA A 138 -22.21 -7.76 -3.99
C ALA A 138 -21.77 -6.57 -4.87
N LEU A 139 -22.06 -5.33 -4.45
CA LEU A 139 -21.64 -4.10 -5.13
C LEU A 139 -20.17 -3.72 -4.85
N PHE A 140 -19.51 -4.40 -3.91
CA PHE A 140 -18.17 -4.06 -3.42
C PHE A 140 -17.18 -5.22 -3.62
N PRO A 141 -16.70 -5.46 -4.86
CA PRO A 141 -15.84 -6.61 -5.17
C PRO A 141 -14.49 -6.61 -4.45
N PHE A 142 -14.06 -5.47 -3.89
CA PHE A 142 -12.77 -5.32 -3.20
C PHE A 142 -12.87 -5.48 -1.68
N VAL A 143 -14.07 -5.65 -1.13
CA VAL A 143 -14.32 -5.80 0.31
C VAL A 143 -14.97 -7.16 0.53
N VAL A 144 -14.14 -8.20 0.66
CA VAL A 144 -14.63 -9.54 0.98
C VAL A 144 -15.04 -9.55 2.45
N ILE A 145 -16.35 -9.50 2.70
CA ILE A 145 -16.93 -9.81 4.01
C ILE A 145 -17.37 -11.26 3.98
N SER A 146 -16.65 -12.10 4.73
CA SER A 146 -17.07 -13.48 4.94
C SER A 146 -18.35 -13.51 5.76
N PRO A 147 -19.30 -14.41 5.50
CA PRO A 147 -20.51 -14.57 6.32
C PRO A 147 -20.21 -14.95 7.78
N HIS A 148 -18.98 -15.33 8.10
CA HIS A 148 -18.53 -15.59 9.47
C HIS A 148 -18.00 -14.34 10.20
N MET A 149 -17.91 -13.18 9.54
CA MET A 149 -17.49 -11.93 10.20
C MET A 149 -18.58 -11.41 11.12
N THR A 150 -18.41 -11.63 12.42
CA THR A 150 -19.24 -11.02 13.46
C THR A 150 -18.74 -9.61 13.79
N LEU A 151 -19.60 -8.83 14.44
CA LEU A 151 -19.26 -7.49 14.89
C LEU A 151 -18.06 -7.49 15.84
N ASP A 152 -18.00 -8.43 16.77
CA ASP A 152 -16.89 -8.56 17.73
C ASP A 152 -15.56 -8.91 17.05
N PHE A 153 -15.60 -9.76 16.02
CA PHE A 153 -14.43 -10.09 15.22
C PHE A 153 -13.92 -8.84 14.48
N LEU A 154 -14.82 -8.13 13.79
CA LEU A 154 -14.47 -6.89 13.08
C LEU A 154 -13.93 -5.82 14.03
N ARG A 155 -14.49 -5.70 15.24
CA ARG A 155 -14.05 -4.73 16.25
C ARG A 155 -12.60 -4.96 16.70
N ARG A 156 -12.15 -6.22 16.74
CA ARG A 156 -10.79 -6.60 17.18
C ARG A 156 -9.78 -6.62 16.04
N GLU A 157 -10.14 -7.28 14.94
CA GLU A 157 -9.22 -7.57 13.84
C GLU A 157 -9.21 -6.47 12.77
N ARG A 158 -10.35 -5.80 12.57
CA ARG A 158 -10.59 -4.89 11.45
C ARG A 158 -11.37 -3.62 11.84
N PRO A 159 -10.91 -2.87 12.86
CA PRO A 159 -11.64 -1.74 13.40
C PRO A 159 -11.84 -0.60 12.39
N CYS A 160 -10.92 -0.41 11.44
CA CYS A 160 -11.05 0.63 10.42
C CYS A 160 -12.16 0.30 9.43
N LEU A 161 -12.23 -0.96 8.97
CA LEU A 161 -13.33 -1.41 8.11
C LEU A 161 -14.66 -1.29 8.85
N LEU A 162 -14.72 -1.76 10.10
CA LEU A 162 -15.96 -1.71 10.90
C LEU A 162 -16.48 -0.28 10.97
N LEU A 163 -15.60 0.68 11.29
CA LEU A 163 -15.98 2.08 11.40
C LEU A 163 -16.46 2.66 10.06
N ALA A 164 -15.82 2.30 8.94
CA ALA A 164 -16.28 2.70 7.61
C ALA A 164 -17.67 2.15 7.27
N ILE A 165 -17.94 0.89 7.61
CA ILE A 165 -19.27 0.27 7.42
C ILE A 165 -20.33 1.03 8.25
N MET A 166 -20.03 1.33 9.52
CA MET A 166 -20.95 2.11 10.36
C MET A 166 -21.24 3.49 9.75
N VAL A 167 -20.23 4.15 9.18
CA VAL A 167 -20.40 5.44 8.50
C VAL A 167 -21.34 5.30 7.31
N VAL A 168 -21.07 4.38 6.39
CA VAL A 168 -21.81 4.28 5.11
C VAL A 168 -23.26 3.82 5.31
N CYS A 169 -23.50 2.94 6.29
CA CYS A 169 -24.83 2.39 6.54
C CYS A 169 -25.68 3.20 7.53
N SER A 170 -25.08 4.13 8.29
CA SER A 170 -25.82 5.04 9.17
C SER A 170 -26.34 6.26 8.41
N GLN A 171 -27.23 7.04 9.05
CA GLN A 171 -27.82 8.25 8.47
C GLN A 171 -27.98 9.35 9.54
N GLY A 172 -28.08 10.60 9.10
CA GLY A 172 -28.37 11.76 9.95
C GLY A 172 -27.25 12.12 10.94
N SER A 173 -27.61 12.56 12.14
CA SER A 173 -26.64 13.09 13.12
C SER A 173 -25.67 12.04 13.68
N VAL A 174 -26.04 10.75 13.64
CA VAL A 174 -25.15 9.65 14.03
C VAL A 174 -24.03 9.50 13.00
N GLN A 175 -24.38 9.58 11.72
CA GLN A 175 -23.42 9.47 10.62
C GLN A 175 -22.38 10.59 10.66
N GLU A 176 -22.79 11.83 10.91
CA GLU A 176 -21.86 12.96 11.04
C GLU A 176 -20.82 12.74 12.14
N LYS A 177 -21.26 12.24 13.30
CA LYS A 177 -20.36 11.90 14.42
C LYS A 177 -19.40 10.77 14.03
N LEU A 178 -19.90 9.74 13.34
CA LEU A 178 -19.08 8.62 12.87
C LEU A 178 -18.06 9.04 11.81
N ILE A 179 -18.40 9.99 10.93
CA ILE A 179 -17.46 10.54 9.93
C ILE A 179 -16.31 11.25 10.63
N VAL A 180 -16.59 12.04 11.68
CA VAL A 180 -15.55 12.70 12.47
C VAL A 180 -14.63 11.67 13.12
N GLU A 181 -15.21 10.63 13.73
CA GLU A 181 -14.46 9.52 14.32
C GLU A 181 -13.59 8.79 13.28
N PHE A 182 -14.13 8.53 12.09
CA PHE A 182 -13.40 7.86 11.02
C PHE A 182 -12.21 8.70 10.54
N LYS A 183 -12.41 10.00 10.32
CA LYS A 183 -11.34 10.92 9.93
C LYS A 183 -10.23 10.98 10.98
N ASN A 184 -10.61 11.07 12.26
CA ASN A 184 -9.64 11.05 13.37
C ASN A 184 -8.88 9.73 13.43
N TYR A 185 -9.56 8.60 13.23
CA TYR A 185 -8.94 7.29 13.18
C TYR A 185 -7.90 7.20 12.05
N ILE A 186 -8.25 7.62 10.83
CA ILE A 186 -7.34 7.60 9.67
C ILE A 186 -6.15 8.56 9.88
N ALA A 187 -6.41 9.78 10.35
CA ALA A 187 -5.34 10.75 10.63
C ALA A 187 -4.31 10.18 11.60
N GLN A 188 -4.78 9.58 12.70
CA GLN A 188 -3.90 8.98 13.69
C GLN A 188 -3.17 7.74 13.14
N HIS A 189 -3.91 6.77 12.61
CA HIS A 189 -3.35 5.44 12.35
C HIS A 189 -2.68 5.31 10.98
N VAL A 190 -3.14 6.06 9.98
CA VAL A 190 -2.60 5.98 8.60
C VAL A 190 -1.60 7.09 8.33
N ILE A 191 -1.86 8.31 8.80
CA ILE A 191 -0.99 9.46 8.52
C ILE A 191 0.13 9.57 9.55
N ILE A 192 -0.21 9.61 10.84
CA ILE A 192 0.77 9.80 11.92
C ILE A 192 1.54 8.49 12.19
N GLU A 193 0.84 7.40 12.48
CA GLU A 193 1.47 6.10 12.80
C GLU A 193 1.96 5.34 11.57
N ALA A 194 1.57 5.77 10.36
CA ALA A 194 1.91 5.14 9.09
C ALA A 194 1.63 3.62 9.07
N ARG A 195 0.54 3.17 9.71
CA ARG A 195 0.14 1.76 9.72
C ARG A 195 -0.17 1.31 8.29
N ARG A 196 0.40 0.16 7.93
CA ARG A 196 0.22 -0.48 6.62
C ARG A 196 -0.56 -1.76 6.84
N GLY A 197 -1.84 -1.74 6.54
CA GLY A 197 -2.73 -2.89 6.73
C GLY A 197 -3.85 -2.88 5.71
N VAL A 198 -4.32 -4.07 5.36
CA VAL A 198 -5.46 -4.26 4.44
C VAL A 198 -6.73 -3.63 5.02
N ASP A 199 -6.88 -3.66 6.34
CA ASP A 199 -8.01 -3.05 7.06
C ASP A 199 -8.18 -1.56 6.75
N ALA A 200 -7.12 -0.77 6.89
CA ALA A 200 -7.16 0.66 6.61
C ALA A 200 -7.47 0.97 5.14
N VAL A 201 -6.89 0.20 4.22
CA VAL A 201 -7.13 0.36 2.78
C VAL A 201 -8.59 0.03 2.44
N GLN A 202 -9.12 -1.09 2.95
CA GLN A 202 -10.50 -1.48 2.68
C GLN A 202 -11.50 -0.51 3.35
N GLY A 203 -11.21 -0.03 4.56
CA GLY A 203 -11.99 1.02 5.19
C GLY A 203 -12.03 2.31 4.36
N LEU A 204 -10.88 2.73 3.81
CA LEU A 204 -10.82 3.89 2.92
C LEU A 204 -11.62 3.70 1.62
N ILE A 205 -11.52 2.51 1.01
CA ILE A 205 -12.28 2.18 -0.20
C ILE A 205 -13.78 2.23 0.07
N VAL A 206 -14.25 1.65 1.17
CA VAL A 206 -15.67 1.71 1.57
C VAL A 206 -16.11 3.16 1.75
N TYR A 207 -15.32 3.96 2.48
CA TYR A 207 -15.66 5.36 2.74
C TYR A 207 -15.66 6.25 1.48
N CYS A 208 -14.73 6.04 0.55
CA CYS A 208 -14.63 6.85 -0.68
C CYS A 208 -15.63 6.44 -1.77
N ASN A 209 -16.25 5.28 -1.65
CA ASN A 209 -17.25 4.80 -2.61
C ASN A 209 -18.69 5.17 -2.18
N TRP A 210 -18.81 6.09 -1.22
CA TRP A 210 -20.06 6.63 -0.71
C TRP A 210 -20.07 8.16 -0.85
#